data_AF-A0A9D5TWI7-F1
#
_entry.id   AF-A0A9D5TWI7-F1
#
_cell.length_a   1.000
_cell.length_b   1.000
_cell.length_c   1.000
_cell.angle_alpha   90.00
_cell.angle_beta   90.00
_cell.angle_gamma   90.00
#
_symmetry.space_group_name_H-M   'P 1'
#
loop_
_entity.id
_entity.type
_entity.pdbx_description
1 polymer ?
#
loop_
_entity_poly.entity_id
_entity_poly.type
_entity_poly.pdbx_seq_one_letter_code
_entity_poly.pdbx_strand_id
1 'polypeptide(L)'
;MEKKFYKSQKVMLDDLTYLDKSFFLDYYILETRKANDKNEYEKNYGIEIVKHYTDYFKNKVVQQREINCITKDEDEIYKFADKMVENIVTPISLDDVVSDYFTKKAINAALS
;
A
#
# COMPACT_ATOMS: atom_id res chain seq x y z
N MET A 1 -2.36 16.72 -1.04
CA MET A 1 -2.16 15.32 -0.61
C MET A 1 -0.81 15.24 0.04
N GLU A 2 -0.74 14.66 1.23
CA GLU A 2 0.51 14.44 1.96
C GLU A 2 0.86 12.95 1.87
N LYS A 3 2.14 12.65 1.64
CA LYS A 3 2.67 11.28 1.54
C LYS A 3 3.69 11.09 2.66
N LYS A 4 3.46 10.11 3.54
CA LYS A 4 4.30 9.79 4.69
C LYS A 4 4.96 8.44 4.46
N PHE A 5 6.30 8.40 4.47
CA PHE A 5 7.03 7.13 4.46
C PHE A 5 6.68 6.34 5.71
N TYR A 6 6.35 5.06 5.53
CA TYR A 6 5.98 4.20 6.63
C TYR A 6 7.04 3.14 6.89
N LYS A 7 7.36 2.32 5.88
CA LYS A 7 8.29 1.20 6.05
C LYS A 7 8.91 0.80 4.73
N SER A 8 10.11 0.23 4.80
CA SER A 8 10.78 -0.41 3.69
C SER A 8 11.06 -1.88 4.03
N GLN A 9 10.94 -2.75 3.04
CA GLN A 9 11.26 -4.17 3.16
C GLN A 9 12.09 -4.63 1.98
N LYS A 10 13.24 -5.23 2.27
CA LYS A 10 14.00 -5.98 1.27
C LYS A 10 13.44 -7.40 1.18
N VAL A 11 13.10 -7.81 -0.03
CA VAL A 11 12.59 -9.15 -0.33
C VAL A 11 13.65 -9.90 -1.11
N MET A 12 14.07 -11.05 -0.60
CA MET A 12 15.00 -11.95 -1.28
C MET A 12 14.18 -12.97 -2.08
N LEU A 13 14.52 -13.16 -3.35
CA LEU A 13 13.91 -14.18 -4.22
C LEU A 13 15.00 -14.93 -4.96
N ASP A 14 14.87 -16.25 -5.06
CA ASP A 14 15.69 -17.04 -5.98
C ASP A 14 15.07 -17.03 -7.39
N ASP A 15 14.95 -15.82 -7.94
CA ASP A 15 14.33 -15.55 -9.24
C ASP A 15 15.33 -14.79 -10.12
N LEU A 16 15.58 -15.31 -11.33
CA LEU A 16 16.51 -14.76 -12.32
C LEU A 16 16.03 -13.42 -12.91
N THR A 17 14.78 -13.03 -12.64
CA THR A 17 14.23 -11.73 -13.03
C THR A 17 15.00 -10.56 -12.41
N TYR A 18 15.54 -10.76 -11.20
CA TYR A 18 16.22 -9.71 -10.43
C TYR A 18 17.73 -9.97 -10.40
N LEU A 19 18.53 -9.01 -10.85
CA LEU A 19 19.99 -9.14 -10.88
C LEU A 19 20.57 -9.45 -9.50
N ASP A 20 20.09 -8.75 -8.47
CA ASP A 20 20.56 -8.89 -7.09
C ASP A 20 19.77 -9.94 -6.30
N LYS A 21 19.00 -10.80 -6.98
CA LYS A 21 18.08 -11.79 -6.36
C LYS A 21 17.19 -11.18 -5.27
N SER A 22 16.86 -9.90 -5.45
CA SER A 22 16.11 -9.14 -4.46
C SER A 22 15.47 -7.90 -5.08
N PHE A 23 14.45 -7.42 -4.39
CA PHE A 23 13.84 -6.12 -4.62
C PHE A 23 13.50 -5.45 -3.29
N PHE A 24 13.24 -4.16 -3.32
CA PHE A 24 12.78 -3.39 -2.18
C PHE A 24 11.32 -2.98 -2.39
N LEU A 25 10.54 -3.00 -1.31
CA LEU A 25 9.20 -2.44 -1.26
C LEU A 25 9.20 -1.31 -0.24
N ASP A 26 8.81 -0.13 -0.68
CA ASP A 26 8.56 1.04 0.16
C ASP A 26 7.07 1.28 0.25
N TYR A 27 6.57 1.34 1.48
CA TYR A 27 5.17 1.54 1.82
C TYR A 27 4.99 2.96 2.35
N TYR A 28 3.95 3.65 1.87
CA TYR A 28 3.66 5.03 2.24
C TYR A 28 2.19 5.19 2.60
N ILE A 29 1.91 5.93 3.68
CA ILE A 29 0.56 6.36 4.00
C ILE A 29 0.26 7.66 3.25
N LEU A 30 -0.90 7.70 2.60
CA LEU A 30 -1.39 8.89 1.91
C LEU A 30 -2.45 9.56 2.78
N GLU A 31 -2.30 10.86 3.06
CA GLU A 31 -3.32 11.68 3.73
C GLU A 31 -3.88 12.69 2.73
N THR A 32 -5.18 12.61 2.48
CA THR A 32 -5.92 13.57 1.67
C THR A 32 -6.91 14.32 2.55
N ARG A 33 -7.01 15.62 2.35
CA ARG A 33 -8.03 16.47 3.00
C ARG A 33 -8.99 16.94 1.93
N LYS A 34 -10.26 16.62 2.08
CA LYS A 34 -11.31 17.03 1.14
C LYS A 34 -12.41 17.75 1.91
N ALA A 35 -12.88 18.87 1.37
CA ALA A 35 -14.05 19.54 1.91
C ALA A 35 -15.29 18.67 1.65
N ASN A 36 -16.12 18.47 2.66
CA ASN A 36 -17.44 17.86 2.51
C ASN A 36 -18.47 18.90 2.05
N ASP A 37 -19.71 18.47 1.80
CA ASP A 37 -20.80 19.35 1.34
C ASP A 37 -21.19 20.44 2.36
N LYS A 38 -20.65 20.38 3.59
CA LYS A 38 -20.82 21.36 4.67
C LYS A 38 -19.61 22.29 4.82
N ASN A 39 -18.65 22.27 3.88
CA ASN A 39 -17.37 22.99 3.96
C ASN A 39 -16.49 22.60 5.18
N GLU A 40 -16.70 21.44 5.77
CA GLU A 40 -15.80 20.88 6.78
C GLU A 40 -14.72 20.05 6.10
N TYR A 41 -13.49 20.05 6.65
CA TYR A 41 -12.40 19.25 6.10
C TYR A 41 -12.44 17.84 6.68
N GLU A 42 -12.59 16.85 5.80
CA GLU A 42 -12.48 15.44 6.15
C GLU A 42 -11.15 14.87 5.70
N LYS A 43 -10.48 14.15 6.60
CA LYS A 43 -9.27 13.39 6.30
C LYS A 43 -9.65 12.03 5.74
N ASN A 44 -8.98 11.64 4.66
CA ASN A 44 -9.07 10.30 4.10
C ASN A 44 -7.65 9.77 3.93
N TYR A 45 -7.46 8.54 4.35
CA TYR A 45 -6.19 7.84 4.32
C TYR A 45 -6.17 6.82 3.19
N GLY A 46 -5.02 6.67 2.55
CA GLY A 46 -4.75 5.70 1.50
C GLY A 46 -3.36 5.09 1.67
N ILE A 47 -2.97 4.26 0.71
CA ILE A 47 -1.63 3.69 0.69
C ILE A 47 -1.02 3.75 -0.71
N GLU A 48 0.29 3.89 -0.75
CA GLU A 48 1.10 3.66 -1.94
C GLU A 48 2.18 2.62 -1.62
N ILE A 49 2.41 1.73 -2.58
CA ILE A 49 3.53 0.78 -2.55
C ILE A 49 4.41 1.07 -3.76
N VAL A 50 5.70 1.21 -3.52
CA VAL A 50 6.73 1.40 -4.54
C VAL A 50 7.71 0.24 -4.48
N LYS A 51 7.91 -0.44 -5.60
CA LYS A 51 8.86 -1.54 -5.76
C LYS A 51 10.07 -1.07 -6.55
N HIS A 52 11.24 -1.28 -5.99
CA HIS A 52 12.53 -0.95 -6.60
C HIS A 52 13.34 -2.22 -6.83
N TYR A 53 13.87 -2.40 -8.05
CA TYR A 53 14.77 -3.51 -8.34
C TYR A 53 15.71 -3.21 -9.50
N THR A 54 16.78 -4.00 -9.59
CA THR A 54 17.64 -4.04 -10.76
C THR A 54 17.28 -5.25 -11.60
N ASP A 55 16.92 -5.06 -12.87
CA ASP A 55 16.62 -6.18 -13.78
C ASP A 55 17.90 -6.87 -14.26
N TYR A 56 17.75 -8.02 -14.91
CA TYR A 56 18.87 -8.79 -15.46
C TYR A 56 19.77 -7.97 -16.42
N PHE A 57 19.22 -6.95 -17.09
CA PHE A 57 19.95 -6.06 -18.00
C PHE A 57 20.63 -4.89 -17.28
N LYS A 58 20.65 -4.90 -15.94
CA LYS A 58 21.21 -3.85 -15.06
C LYS A 58 20.44 -2.53 -15.10
N ASN A 59 19.18 -2.53 -15.54
CA ASN A 59 18.33 -1.35 -15.46
C ASN A 59 17.74 -1.22 -14.06
N LYS A 60 17.71 0.00 -13.53
CA LYS A 60 16.95 0.32 -12.31
C LYS A 60 15.49 0.48 -12.69
N VAL A 61 14.64 -0.40 -12.17
CA VAL A 61 13.20 -0.41 -12.42
C VAL A 61 12.44 0.03 -11.19
N VAL A 62 11.40 0.83 -11.40
CA VAL A 62 10.45 1.26 -10.38
C VAL A 62 9.05 0.88 -10.83
N GLN A 63 8.30 0.20 -9.97
CA GLN A 63 6.88 -0.06 -10.15
C GLN A 63 6.15 0.56 -8.96
N GLN A 64 5.01 1.21 -9.19
CA GLN A 64 4.25 1.82 -8.09
C GLN A 64 2.76 1.69 -8.31
N ARG A 65 2.02 1.62 -7.20
CA ARG A 65 0.56 1.65 -7.19
C ARG A 65 0.11 2.41 -5.95
N GLU A 66 -0.85 3.31 -6.15
CA GLU A 66 -1.52 4.04 -5.07
C GLU A 66 -3.02 3.72 -5.07
N ILE A 67 -3.59 3.67 -3.88
CA ILE A 67 -5.03 3.65 -3.66
C ILE A 67 -5.35 4.72 -2.61
N ASN A 68 -6.12 5.70 -3.05
CA ASN A 68 -6.59 6.80 -2.21
C ASN A 68 -7.89 6.44 -1.50
N CYS A 69 -8.20 7.16 -0.43
CA CYS A 69 -9.50 7.12 0.26
C CYS A 69 -9.96 5.71 0.68
N ILE A 70 -9.03 4.94 1.24
CA ILE A 70 -9.26 3.61 1.79
C ILE A 70 -10.10 3.66 3.07
N THR A 71 -9.75 4.55 3.99
CA THR A 71 -10.46 4.72 5.28
C THR A 71 -10.35 6.16 5.75
N LYS A 72 -11.22 6.54 6.69
CA LYS A 72 -11.17 7.84 7.41
C LYS A 72 -10.48 7.72 8.76
N ASP A 73 -10.21 6.50 9.21
CA ASP A 73 -9.57 6.19 10.48
C ASP A 73 -8.06 6.02 10.29
N GLU A 74 -7.27 6.84 10.97
CA GLU A 74 -5.81 6.82 10.92
C GLU A 74 -5.25 5.51 11.48
N ASP A 75 -5.76 5.03 12.61
CA ASP A 75 -5.28 3.80 13.23
C ASP A 75 -5.58 2.59 12.35
N GLU A 76 -6.71 2.62 11.64
CA GLU A 76 -7.05 1.58 10.68
C GLU A 76 -6.09 1.52 9.50
N ILE A 77 -5.68 2.67 8.93
CA ILE A 77 -4.75 2.64 7.79
C ILE A 77 -3.39 2.09 8.21
N TYR A 78 -2.91 2.39 9.41
CA TYR A 78 -1.65 1.84 9.91
C TYR A 78 -1.75 0.33 10.15
N LYS A 79 -2.85 -0.17 10.74
CA LYS A 79 -3.09 -1.63 10.87
C LYS A 79 -3.15 -2.33 9.52
N PHE A 80 -3.72 -1.67 8.51
CA PHE A 80 -3.75 -2.19 7.15
C PHE A 80 -2.35 -2.21 6.52
N ALA A 81 -1.56 -1.14 6.73
CA ALA A 81 -0.17 -1.06 6.30
C ALA A 81 0.73 -2.13 6.92
N ASP A 82 0.60 -2.40 8.21
CA ASP A 82 1.31 -3.51 8.88
C ASP A 82 1.03 -4.84 8.18
N LYS A 83 -0.24 -5.16 7.90
CA LYS A 83 -0.61 -6.39 7.19
C LYS A 83 -0.01 -6.46 5.78
N MET A 84 0.04 -5.34 5.05
CA MET A 84 0.64 -5.31 3.73
C MET A 84 2.15 -5.58 3.76
N VAL A 85 2.85 -5.05 4.77
CA VAL A 85 4.28 -5.31 4.96
C VAL A 85 4.50 -6.77 5.37
N GLU A 86 3.72 -7.29 6.32
CA GLU A 86 3.84 -8.68 6.78
C GLU A 86 3.64 -9.70 5.66
N ASN A 87 2.72 -9.40 4.73
CA ASN A 87 2.39 -10.28 3.60
C ASN A 87 3.15 -9.92 2.31
N ILE A 88 4.12 -9.00 2.36
CA ILE A 88 4.98 -8.63 1.23
C ILE A 88 4.13 -8.21 0.02
N VAL A 89 3.08 -7.43 0.25
CA VAL A 89 2.17 -6.99 -0.80
C VAL A 89 2.93 -6.09 -1.77
N THR A 90 2.82 -6.40 -3.06
CA THR A 90 3.49 -5.66 -4.15
C THR A 90 2.52 -4.69 -4.83
N PRO A 91 3.01 -3.73 -5.64
CA PRO A 91 2.14 -2.82 -6.38
C PRO A 91 1.09 -3.52 -7.26
N ILE A 92 1.43 -4.66 -7.86
CA ILE A 92 0.54 -5.40 -8.77
C ILE A 92 -0.61 -6.08 -7.98
N SER A 93 -0.33 -6.56 -6.77
CA SER A 93 -1.30 -7.24 -5.91
C SER A 93 -2.12 -6.30 -5.01
N LEU A 94 -1.83 -5.00 -5.03
CA LEU A 94 -2.41 -4.06 -4.06
C LEU A 94 -3.93 -3.95 -4.20
N ASP A 95 -4.46 -3.88 -5.42
CA ASP A 95 -5.90 -3.75 -5.66
C ASP A 95 -6.68 -4.96 -5.11
N ASP A 96 -6.18 -6.17 -5.36
CA ASP A 96 -6.78 -7.41 -4.89
C ASP A 96 -6.81 -7.49 -3.36
N VAL A 97 -5.69 -7.14 -2.71
CA VAL A 97 -5.58 -7.13 -1.24
C VAL A 97 -6.52 -6.11 -0.61
N VAL A 98 -6.66 -4.92 -1.19
CA VAL A 98 -7.63 -3.92 -0.71
C VAL A 98 -9.05 -4.46 -0.86
N SER A 99 -9.41 -5.00 -2.02
CA SER A 99 -10.75 -5.57 -2.25
C SER A 99 -11.10 -6.64 -1.20
N ASP A 100 -10.17 -7.56 -0.95
CA ASP A 100 -10.31 -8.63 0.04
C ASP A 100 -10.48 -8.11 1.46
N TYR A 101 -9.69 -7.11 1.85
CA TYR A 101 -9.71 -6.55 3.21
C TYR A 101 -11.05 -5.91 3.54
N PHE A 102 -11.60 -5.10 2.63
CA PHE A 102 -12.85 -4.40 2.87
C PHE A 102 -14.08 -5.29 2.69
N THR A 103 -14.02 -6.29 1.79
CA THR A 103 -15.09 -7.29 1.66
C THR A 103 -15.25 -8.09 2.95
N LYS A 104 -14.13 -8.56 3.53
CA LYS A 104 -14.14 -9.28 4.83
C LYS A 104 -14.65 -8.41 5.98
N LYS A 105 -14.27 -7.12 6.01
CA LYS A 105 -14.73 -6.18 7.04
C LYS A 105 -16.25 -5.95 6.96
N ALA A 106 -16.80 -5.77 5.76
CA ALA A 106 -18.24 -5.57 5.56
C ALA A 106 -19.06 -6.78 6.01
N ILE A 107 -18.58 -8.00 5.73
CA ILE A 107 -19.23 -9.24 6.17
C ILE A 107 -19.21 -9.35 7.70
N ASN A 108 -18.07 -9.09 8.34
CA ASN A 108 -17.96 -9.19 9.80
C ASN A 108 -18.85 -8.16 10.52
N ALA A 109 -18.99 -6.95 9.97
CA ALA A 109 -19.89 -5.93 10.52
C ALA A 109 -21.38 -6.26 10.33
N ALA A 110 -21.74 -7.07 9.32
CA ALA A 110 -23.12 -7.51 9.10
C ALA A 110 -23.53 -8.70 10.00
N LEU A 111 -22.56 -9.39 10.61
CA LEU A 111 -22.76 -10.56 11.46
C LEU A 111 -22.62 -10.27 12.96
N SER A 112 -22.26 -9.05 13.33
CA SER A 112 -22.11 -8.54 14.71
C SER A 112 -23.31 -7.71 15.13
#